data_AF-A0A833ING9-F1
#
_entry.id   AF-A0A833ING9-F1
#
_cell.length_a   1.000
_cell.length_b   1.000
_cell.length_c   1.000
_cell.angle_alpha   90.00
_cell.angle_beta   90.00
_cell.angle_gamma   90.00
#
_symmetry.space_group_name_H-M   'P 1'
#
loop_
_entity.id
_entity.type
_entity.pdbx_description
1 polymer ?
#
loop_
_entity_poly.entity_id
_entity_poly.type
_entity_poly.pdbx_seq_one_letter_code
_entity_poly.pdbx_strand_id
1 'polypeptide(L)'
;MRESSPRSHSDLEERRLIDEHSSGAPVGEAFRTLRTSLLQITQGRNFSLLVSSVCVDGGASFVARNLAASFAMDPGKTALLLYCNLL
;
A
#
# COMPACT_ATOMS: atom_id res chain seq x y z
N MET A 1 17.28 8.26 15.93
CA MET A 1 15.96 8.33 15.26
C MET A 1 14.94 7.81 16.27
N ARG A 2 14.00 8.64 16.74
CA ARG A 2 12.91 8.14 17.61
C ARG A 2 11.83 7.57 16.70
N GLU A 3 11.45 6.34 16.93
CA GLU A 3 10.31 5.75 16.24
C GLU A 3 9.04 6.49 16.67
N SER A 4 8.26 6.94 15.68
CA SER A 4 6.95 7.53 15.91
C SER A 4 5.99 6.46 16.41
N SER A 5 5.16 6.80 17.40
CA SER A 5 4.14 5.90 17.91
C SER A 5 3.21 5.40 16.79
N PRO A 6 2.73 4.14 16.85
CA PRO A 6 1.72 3.63 15.93
C PRO A 6 0.49 4.53 15.90
N ARG A 7 -0.09 4.69 14.71
CA ARG A 7 -1.32 5.48 14.51
C ARG A 7 -2.53 4.68 14.99
N SER A 8 -3.56 5.38 15.45
CA SER A 8 -4.84 4.75 15.79
C SER A 8 -5.56 4.28 14.52
N HIS A 9 -6.43 3.27 14.66
CA HIS A 9 -7.28 2.80 13.56
C HIS A 9 -8.12 3.93 12.95
N SER A 10 -8.67 4.82 13.79
CA SER A 10 -9.42 5.98 13.32
C SER A 10 -8.58 6.96 12.47
N ASP A 11 -7.31 7.21 12.79
CA ASP A 11 -6.42 8.06 11.96
C ASP A 11 -6.12 7.36 10.63
N LEU A 12 -5.96 6.04 10.63
CA LEU A 12 -5.76 5.28 9.40
C LEU A 12 -7.01 5.33 8.51
N GLU A 13 -8.20 5.14 9.06
CA GLU A 13 -9.47 5.24 8.33
C GLU A 13 -9.68 6.65 7.74
N GLU A 14 -9.47 7.71 8.53
CA GLU A 14 -9.60 9.09 8.08
C GLU A 14 -8.65 9.40 6.90
N ARG A 15 -7.44 8.83 6.96
CA ARG A 15 -6.42 8.94 5.90
C ARG A 15 -6.61 7.95 4.77
N ARG A 16 -7.64 7.10 4.85
CA ARG A 16 -7.93 6.01 3.90
C ARG A 16 -6.73 5.07 3.73
N LEU A 17 -6.05 4.77 4.82
CA LEU A 17 -4.98 3.79 4.87
C LEU A 17 -5.56 2.45 5.33
N ILE A 18 -5.28 1.39 4.59
CA ILE A 18 -5.65 0.05 4.99
C ILE A 18 -4.78 -0.38 6.18
N ASP A 19 -5.40 -1.16 7.05
CA ASP A 19 -4.81 -1.78 8.21
C ASP A 19 -5.28 -3.26 8.30
N GLU A 20 -4.95 -3.94 9.40
CA GLU A 20 -5.40 -5.33 9.61
C GLU A 20 -6.94 -5.44 9.72
N HIS A 21 -7.61 -4.41 10.24
CA HIS A 21 -9.06 -4.36 10.40
C HIS A 21 -9.79 -4.07 9.09
N SER A 22 -9.09 -3.58 8.08
CA SER A 22 -9.60 -3.37 6.73
C SER A 22 -9.87 -4.69 5.97
N SER A 23 -9.58 -5.84 6.57
CA SER A 23 -9.88 -7.16 6.01
C SER A 23 -11.39 -7.37 5.87
N GLY A 24 -11.85 -7.60 4.63
CA GLY A 24 -13.28 -7.76 4.31
C GLY A 24 -13.97 -6.47 3.84
N ALA A 25 -13.34 -5.30 4.00
CA ALA A 25 -13.81 -4.08 3.36
C ALA A 25 -13.49 -4.10 1.85
N PRO A 26 -14.35 -3.56 0.98
CA PRO A 26 -14.14 -3.58 -0.48
C PRO A 26 -12.79 -3.00 -0.92
N VAL A 27 -12.33 -1.94 -0.24
CA VAL A 27 -11.04 -1.30 -0.54
C VAL A 27 -9.85 -2.18 -0.15
N GLY A 28 -9.92 -2.85 1.01
CA GLY A 28 -8.88 -3.77 1.46
C GLY A 28 -8.76 -4.96 0.52
N GLU A 29 -9.90 -5.52 0.10
CA GLU A 29 -9.93 -6.66 -0.83
C GLU A 29 -9.38 -6.29 -2.22
N ALA A 30 -9.65 -5.06 -2.70
CA ALA A 30 -9.06 -4.57 -3.94
C ALA A 30 -7.52 -4.54 -3.87
N PHE A 31 -6.94 -4.05 -2.77
CA PHE A 31 -5.47 -4.04 -2.60
C PHE A 31 -4.87 -5.43 -2.40
N ARG A 32 -5.59 -6.36 -1.76
CA ARG A 32 -5.19 -7.78 -1.66
C ARG A 32 -5.18 -8.46 -3.03
N THR A 33 -6.19 -8.17 -3.86
CA THR A 33 -6.27 -8.65 -5.24
C THR A 33 -5.10 -8.10 -6.07
N LEU A 34 -4.87 -6.79 -6.04
CA LEU A 34 -3.75 -6.14 -6.75
C LEU A 34 -2.40 -6.74 -6.37
N ARG A 35 -2.13 -6.91 -5.07
CA ARG A 35 -0.91 -7.58 -4.57
C ARG A 35 -0.75 -8.98 -5.15
N THR A 36 -1.84 -9.76 -5.14
CA THR A 36 -1.84 -11.15 -5.62
C THR A 36 -1.54 -11.21 -7.11
N SER A 37 -2.15 -10.33 -7.91
CA SER A 37 -1.86 -10.22 -9.35
C SER A 37 -0.40 -9.84 -9.61
N LEU A 38 0.17 -8.89 -8.86
CA LEU A 38 1.58 -8.52 -9.00
C LEU A 38 2.51 -9.69 -8.65
N LEU A 39 2.23 -10.43 -7.58
CA LEU A 39 3.01 -11.61 -7.20
C LEU A 39 2.95 -12.72 -8.26
N GLN A 40 1.81 -12.89 -8.93
CA GLN A 40 1.68 -13.80 -10.06
C GLN A 40 2.53 -13.34 -11.24
N ILE A 41 2.48 -12.05 -11.60
CA ILE A 41 3.27 -11.47 -12.70
C ILE A 41 4.77 -11.62 -12.41
N THR A 42 5.21 -11.40 -11.18
CA THR A 42 6.62 -11.47 -10.80
C THR A 42 7.09 -12.90 -10.49
N GLN A 43 6.16 -13.87 -10.48
CA GLN A 43 6.41 -15.26 -10.08
C GLN A 43 7.03 -15.34 -8.67
N GLY A 44 6.55 -14.49 -7.76
CA GLY A 44 7.05 -14.40 -6.39
C GLY A 44 8.46 -13.81 -6.24
N ARG A 45 9.12 -13.37 -7.32
CA ARG A 45 10.44 -12.72 -7.23
C ARG A 45 10.33 -11.28 -6.75
N ASN A 46 11.44 -10.77 -6.21
CA ASN A 46 11.61 -9.36 -5.88
C ASN A 46 11.42 -8.49 -7.14
N PHE A 47 10.80 -7.33 -6.95
CA PHE A 47 10.53 -6.39 -8.03
C PHE A 47 10.47 -4.95 -7.51
N SER A 48 10.56 -4.00 -8.43
CA SER A 48 10.29 -2.59 -8.17
C SER A 48 9.08 -2.15 -9.00
N LEU A 49 8.25 -1.30 -8.41
CA LEU A 49 7.04 -0.79 -9.05
C LEU A 49 6.99 0.73 -8.92
N LEU A 50 6.84 1.41 -10.05
CA LEU A 50 6.49 2.83 -10.08
C LEU A 50 4.97 2.96 -10.15
N VAL A 51 4.40 3.77 -9.28
CA VAL A 51 2.97 4.11 -9.28
C VAL A 51 2.83 5.59 -9.65
N SER A 52 2.04 5.88 -10.69
CA SER A 52 1.75 7.23 -11.16
C SER A 52 0.29 7.35 -11.60
N SER A 53 -0.19 8.58 -11.81
CA SER A 53 -1.55 8.88 -12.27
C SER A 53 -1.52 9.67 -13.58
N VAL A 54 -2.61 9.57 -14.35
CA VAL A 54 -2.77 10.27 -15.63
C VAL A 54 -2.94 11.79 -15.43
N CYS A 55 -3.44 12.19 -14.26
CA CYS A 55 -3.66 13.59 -13.88
C CYS A 55 -3.22 13.86 -12.45
N VAL A 56 -3.11 15.15 -12.12
CA VAL A 56 -2.98 15.64 -10.74
C VAL A 56 -4.18 15.14 -9.93
N ASP A 57 -3.94 14.76 -8.68
CA ASP A 57 -4.93 14.18 -7.76
C ASP A 57 -5.58 12.87 -8.24
N GLY A 58 -5.04 12.22 -9.28
CA GLY A 58 -5.52 10.93 -9.79
C GLY A 58 -5.26 9.73 -8.87
N GLY A 59 -4.89 9.95 -7.61
CA GLY A 59 -4.83 8.90 -6.58
C GLY A 59 -3.55 8.06 -6.51
N ALA A 60 -2.49 8.38 -7.27
CA ALA A 60 -1.26 7.59 -7.27
C ALA A 60 -0.65 7.38 -5.87
N SER A 61 -0.59 8.46 -5.07
CA SER A 61 -0.08 8.40 -3.69
C SER A 61 -0.94 7.57 -2.74
N PHE A 62 -2.26 7.47 -3.00
CA PHE A 62 -3.18 6.61 -2.24
C PHE A 62 -2.95 5.14 -2.60
N VAL A 63 -2.84 4.84 -3.90
CA VAL A 63 -2.57 3.50 -4.40
C VAL A 63 -1.21 3.00 -3.91
N ALA A 64 -0.16 3.83 -4.02
CA ALA A 64 1.20 3.45 -3.62
C ALA A 64 1.30 3.09 -2.13
N ARG A 65 0.69 3.92 -1.26
CA ARG A 65 0.70 3.70 0.20
C ARG A 65 -0.04 2.44 0.60
N ASN A 66 -1.26 2.26 0.08
CA ASN A 66 -2.09 1.12 0.44
C ASN A 66 -1.60 -0.19 -0.18
N LEU A 67 -1.02 -0.15 -1.38
CA LEU A 67 -0.36 -1.32 -1.96
C LEU A 67 0.88 -1.71 -1.15
N ALA A 68 1.71 -0.76 -0.75
CA ALA A 68 2.84 -1.05 0.13
C ALA A 68 2.40 -1.64 1.48
N ALA A 69 1.34 -1.08 2.09
CA ALA A 69 0.74 -1.62 3.31
C ALA A 69 0.22 -3.05 3.10
N SER A 70 -0.44 -3.35 1.99
CA SER A 70 -0.94 -4.71 1.72
C SER A 70 0.18 -5.74 1.56
N PHE A 71 1.35 -5.35 1.02
CA PHE A 71 2.54 -6.19 1.03
C PHE A 71 3.12 -6.35 2.43
N ALA A 72 3.19 -5.28 3.23
CA ALA A 72 3.73 -5.33 4.59
C ALA A 72 2.87 -6.17 5.55
N MET A 73 1.58 -6.31 5.28
CA MET A 73 0.66 -7.19 6.03
C MET A 73 0.77 -8.68 5.67
N ASP A 74 1.49 -9.03 4.61
CA ASP A 74 1.82 -10.43 4.31
C ASP A 74 3.08 -10.81 5.13
N PRO A 75 2.97 -11.70 6.13
CA PRO A 75 4.10 -12.05 7.00
C PRO A 75 5.34 -12.58 6.26
N GLY A 76 5.17 -13.09 5.03
CA GLY A 76 6.26 -13.59 4.20
C GLY A 76 6.91 -12.53 3.30
N LYS A 77 6.55 -11.24 3.44
CA LYS A 77 6.98 -10.17 2.54
C LYS A 77 7.47 -8.94 3.29
N THR A 78 8.31 -8.19 2.61
CA THR A 78 8.72 -6.85 3.01
C THR A 78 8.42 -5.88 1.88
N ALA A 79 8.16 -4.62 2.21
CA ALA A 79 7.91 -3.57 1.24
C ALA A 79 8.66 -2.30 1.64
N LEU A 80 9.19 -1.59 0.63
CA LEU A 80 9.76 -0.27 0.79
C LEU A 80 8.99 0.70 -0.11
N LEU A 81 8.40 1.73 0.48
CA LEU A 81 7.77 2.81 -0.26
C LEU A 81 8.74 4.00 -0.37
N LEU A 82 9.04 4.38 -1.61
CA LEU A 82 9.81 5.58 -1.92
C LEU A 82 8.87 6.69 -2.40
N TYR A 83 8.85 7.82 -1.70
CA TYR A 83 8.09 8.99 -2.12
C TYR A 83 8.95 9.86 -3.05
N CYS A 84 8.75 9.70 -4.36
CA CYS A 84 9.52 10.39 -5.40
C CYS A 84 8.82 11.63 -5.99
N ASN A 85 7.73 12.10 -5.38
CA ASN A 85 7.02 13.30 -5.83
C ASN A 85 7.58 14.54 -5.11
N LEU A 86 8.64 15.14 -5.66
CA LEU A 86 9.42 16.21 -5.03
C LEU A 86 9.06 17.63 -5.52
N LEU A 87 8.05 17.76 -6.38
CA LEU A 87 7.63 19.02 -7.01
C LEU A 87 6.39 19.59 -6.33
#